data_AF-A0A950S418-F1
#
_entry.id   AF-A0A950S418-F1
#
_cell.length_a   1.000
_cell.length_b   1.000
_cell.length_c   1.000
_cell.angle_alpha   90.00
_cell.angle_beta   90.00
_cell.angle_gamma   90.00
#
_symmetry.space_group_name_H-M   'P 1'
#
loop_
_entity.id
_entity.type
_entity.pdbx_description
1 polymer ?
#
loop_
_entity_poly.entity_id
_entity_poly.type
_entity_poly.pdbx_seq_one_letter_code
_entity_poly.pdbx_strand_id
1 'polypeptide(L)'
;MRTHSRLTGGVRLLCALWLIGSAVWALTDPARAQAVMGIPMGALLAIAGLSFTVGAFLLTGFMSRVCGLVLVGLGVWQTASFGFSVPPIVLAVLGAYFALRGGGAWAMDIYVQKMQDRVRQKALNS
;
A
#
# COMPACT_ATOMS: atom_id res chain seq x y z
N MET A 1 -8.44 23.23 0.53
CA MET A 1 -8.46 21.89 1.18
C MET A 1 -8.51 20.67 0.23
N ARG A 2 -8.82 20.80 -1.07
CA ARG A 2 -8.91 19.62 -2.01
C ARG A 2 -7.58 19.02 -2.47
N THR A 3 -6.46 19.75 -2.37
CA THR A 3 -5.14 19.34 -2.88
C THR A 3 -4.48 18.24 -2.05
N HIS A 4 -4.64 18.27 -0.72
CA HIS A 4 -4.03 17.27 0.17
C HIS A 4 -4.58 15.85 -0.03
N SER A 5 -5.88 15.71 -0.33
CA SER A 5 -6.52 14.40 -0.58
C SER A 5 -6.04 13.75 -1.88
N ARG A 6 -5.81 14.54 -2.94
CA ARG A 6 -5.29 14.05 -4.23
C ARG A 6 -3.84 13.56 -4.13
N LEU A 7 -3.02 14.26 -3.34
CA LEU A 7 -1.60 13.93 -3.18
C LEU A 7 -1.40 12.61 -2.44
N THR A 8 -2.16 12.38 -1.36
CA THR A 8 -2.16 11.09 -0.64
C THR A 8 -2.69 9.95 -1.51
N GLY A 9 -3.72 10.19 -2.33
CA GLY A 9 -4.22 9.21 -3.30
C GLY A 9 -3.19 8.84 -4.38
N GLY A 10 -2.47 9.83 -4.92
CA GLY A 10 -1.40 9.62 -5.90
C GLY A 10 -0.22 8.84 -5.34
N VAL A 11 0.24 9.18 -4.13
CA VAL A 11 1.32 8.46 -3.44
C VAL A 11 0.92 7.00 -3.17
N ARG A 12 -0.33 6.77 -2.77
CA ARG A 12 -0.88 5.42 -2.59
C ARG A 12 -0.85 4.62 -3.88
N LEU A 13 -1.30 5.22 -4.98
CA LEU A 13 -1.39 4.56 -6.27
C LEU A 13 0.01 4.23 -6.83
N LEU A 14 0.96 5.17 -6.75
CA LEU A 14 2.35 4.93 -7.14
C LEU A 14 3.01 3.84 -6.31
N CYS A 15 2.84 3.88 -4.98
CA CYS A 15 3.40 2.86 -4.10
C CYS A 15 2.80 1.49 -4.39
N ALA A 16 1.49 1.41 -4.64
CA ALA A 16 0.83 0.16 -4.97
C ALA A 16 1.30 -0.43 -6.30
N LEU A 17 1.42 0.40 -7.34
CA LEU A 17 1.96 -0.04 -8.64
C LEU A 17 3.41 -0.52 -8.51
N TRP A 18 4.22 0.18 -7.73
CA TRP A 18 5.61 -0.23 -7.48
C TRP A 18 5.69 -1.58 -6.76
N LEU A 19 4.87 -1.80 -5.72
CA LEU A 19 4.82 -3.06 -4.97
C LEU A 19 4.34 -4.24 -5.82
N ILE A 20 3.33 -4.02 -6.67
CA ILE A 20 2.83 -5.06 -7.58
C ILE A 20 3.87 -5.36 -8.66
N GLY A 21 4.47 -4.32 -9.26
CA GLY A 21 5.48 -4.49 -10.30
C GLY A 21 6.73 -5.23 -9.79
N SER A 22 7.21 -4.90 -8.60
CA SER A 22 8.36 -5.59 -7.99
C SER A 22 8.05 -7.04 -7.63
N ALA A 23 6.84 -7.31 -7.11
CA ALA A 23 6.38 -8.67 -6.84
C ALA A 23 6.25 -9.51 -8.12
N VAL A 24 5.64 -8.95 -9.18
CA VAL A 24 5.48 -9.64 -10.47
C VAL A 24 6.85 -9.94 -11.07
N TRP A 25 7.80 -9.00 -11.01
CA TRP A 25 9.17 -9.22 -11.47
C TRP A 25 9.86 -10.34 -10.69
N ALA A 26 9.74 -10.33 -9.36
CA ALA A 26 10.30 -11.37 -8.50
C ALA A 26 9.67 -12.75 -8.75
N LEU A 27 8.41 -12.80 -9.18
CA LEU A 27 7.70 -14.04 -9.50
C LEU A 27 7.95 -14.54 -10.93
N THR A 28 8.25 -13.66 -11.88
CA THR A 28 8.55 -14.04 -13.27
C THR A 28 9.92 -14.66 -13.43
N ASP A 29 10.92 -14.17 -12.68
CA ASP A 29 12.27 -14.75 -12.69
C ASP A 29 12.87 -14.76 -11.26
N PRO A 30 12.46 -15.74 -10.42
CA PRO A 30 12.82 -15.76 -9.01
C PRO A 30 14.31 -16.06 -8.79
N ALA A 31 14.95 -16.80 -9.71
CA ALA A 31 16.39 -17.08 -9.66
C ALA A 31 17.22 -15.81 -9.89
N ARG A 32 16.84 -14.99 -10.88
CA ARG A 32 17.48 -13.70 -11.10
C ARG A 32 17.21 -12.72 -9.96
N ALA A 33 15.99 -12.72 -9.42
CA ALA A 33 15.64 -11.87 -8.28
C ALA A 33 16.45 -12.23 -7.03
N GLN A 34 16.62 -13.52 -6.73
CA GLN A 34 17.49 -13.99 -5.66
C GLN A 34 18.94 -13.55 -5.87
N ALA A 35 19.47 -13.68 -7.09
CA ALA A 35 20.85 -13.27 -7.39
C ALA A 35 21.08 -11.77 -7.21
N VAL A 36 20.08 -10.93 -7.51
CA VAL A 36 20.15 -9.47 -7.38
C VAL A 36 19.95 -9.02 -5.93
N MET A 37 19.03 -9.66 -5.19
CA MET A 37 18.67 -9.23 -3.83
C MET A 37 19.49 -9.93 -2.74
N GLY A 38 20.14 -11.06 -3.03
CA GLY A 38 20.87 -11.86 -2.05
C GLY A 38 19.98 -12.53 -1.00
N ILE A 39 18.66 -12.54 -1.20
CA ILE A 39 17.67 -13.07 -0.26
C ILE A 39 17.39 -14.54 -0.62
N PRO A 40 17.36 -15.47 0.36
CA PRO A 40 17.01 -16.87 0.09
C PRO A 40 15.62 -16.99 -0.55
N MET A 41 15.51 -17.88 -1.56
CA MET A 41 14.33 -18.04 -2.41
C MET A 41 13.00 -18.14 -1.63
N GLY A 42 12.98 -18.89 -0.53
CA GLY A 42 11.78 -19.06 0.30
C GLY A 42 11.30 -17.76 0.94
N ALA A 43 12.22 -16.90 1.37
CA ALA A 43 11.88 -15.57 1.88
C ALA A 43 11.50 -14.61 0.74
N LEU A 44 12.18 -14.71 -0.41
CA LEU A 44 11.91 -13.87 -1.58
C LEU A 44 10.48 -14.05 -2.12
N LEU A 45 10.02 -15.31 -2.25
CA LEU A 45 8.66 -15.62 -2.69
C LEU A 45 7.60 -15.14 -1.68
N ALA A 46 7.85 -15.30 -0.38
CA ALA A 46 6.96 -14.81 0.67
C ALA A 46 6.86 -13.28 0.67
N ILE A 47 7.99 -12.59 0.52
CA ILE A 47 8.05 -11.11 0.44
C ILE A 47 7.37 -10.63 -0.84
N ALA A 48 7.55 -11.32 -1.97
CA ALA A 48 6.88 -10.98 -3.23
C ALA A 48 5.35 -11.12 -3.09
N GLY A 49 4.86 -12.22 -2.51
CA GLY A 49 3.43 -12.41 -2.24
C GLY A 49 2.85 -11.35 -1.30
N LEU A 50 3.58 -11.01 -0.23
CA LEU A 50 3.21 -9.94 0.70
C LEU A 50 3.19 -8.56 0.01
N SER A 51 4.18 -8.27 -0.83
CA SER A 51 4.25 -7.01 -1.58
C SER A 51 3.08 -6.90 -2.57
N PHE A 52 2.75 -7.98 -3.28
CA PHE A 52 1.62 -8.03 -4.18
C PHE A 52 0.28 -7.79 -3.47
N THR A 53 0.05 -8.49 -2.35
CA THR A 53 -1.19 -8.38 -1.57
C THR A 53 -1.34 -6.98 -0.96
N VAL A 54 -0.28 -6.42 -0.39
CA VAL A 54 -0.28 -5.05 0.13
C VAL A 54 -0.53 -4.03 -0.98
N GLY A 55 0.09 -4.20 -2.15
CA GLY A 55 -0.17 -3.35 -3.32
C GLY A 55 -1.63 -3.41 -3.77
N ALA A 56 -2.23 -4.62 -3.84
CA ALA A 56 -3.63 -4.78 -4.20
C ALA A 56 -4.60 -4.14 -3.19
N PHE A 57 -4.31 -4.26 -1.89
CA PHE A 57 -5.10 -3.60 -0.84
C PHE A 57 -4.97 -2.07 -0.88
N LEU A 58 -3.77 -1.55 -1.17
CA LEU A 58 -3.57 -0.12 -1.35
C LEU A 58 -4.31 0.42 -2.60
N LEU A 59 -4.37 -0.34 -3.70
CA LEU A 59 -5.17 0.04 -4.88
C LEU A 59 -6.66 0.13 -4.57
N THR A 60 -7.19 -0.92 -3.94
CA THR A 60 -8.63 -1.00 -3.57
C THR A 60 -9.00 -0.03 -2.44
N GLY A 61 -8.01 0.51 -1.73
CA GLY A 61 -8.21 1.44 -0.62
C GLY A 61 -8.75 0.77 0.65
N PHE A 62 -8.81 -0.55 0.66
CA PHE A 62 -9.19 -1.34 1.82
C PHE A 62 -8.02 -1.38 2.82
N MET A 63 -8.28 -1.09 4.10
CA MET A 63 -7.29 -1.24 5.18
C MET A 63 -5.93 -0.56 4.95
N SER A 64 -5.91 0.64 4.35
CA SER A 64 -4.68 1.40 4.05
C SER A 64 -3.76 1.61 5.27
N ARG A 65 -4.33 1.71 6.48
CA ARG A 65 -3.56 1.79 7.73
C ARG A 65 -2.86 0.49 8.09
N VAL A 66 -3.55 -0.64 7.91
CA VAL A 66 -2.98 -1.98 8.17
C VAL A 66 -1.88 -2.26 7.16
N CYS A 67 -2.10 -1.91 5.89
CA CYS A 67 -1.06 -1.96 4.85
C CYS A 67 0.15 -1.11 5.23
N GLY A 68 -0.08 0.10 5.77
CA GLY A 68 0.97 0.95 6.29
C GLY A 68 1.80 0.28 7.40
N LEU A 69 1.14 -0.34 8.38
CA LEU A 69 1.82 -1.08 9.46
C LEU A 69 2.63 -2.27 8.93
N VAL A 70 2.09 -3.02 7.97
CA VAL A 70 2.80 -4.13 7.32
C VAL A 70 4.04 -3.62 6.58
N LEU A 71 3.94 -2.48 5.88
CA LEU A 71 5.09 -1.86 5.21
C LEU A 71 6.16 -1.36 6.18
N VAL A 72 5.76 -0.78 7.33
CA VAL A 72 6.71 -0.42 8.40
C VAL A 72 7.42 -1.67 8.92
N GLY A 73 6.66 -2.71 9.26
CA GLY A 73 7.21 -3.97 9.76
C GLY A 73 8.19 -4.61 8.78
N LEU A 74 7.82 -4.68 7.49
CA LEU A 74 8.67 -5.20 6.44
C LEU A 74 9.94 -4.36 6.24
N GLY A 75 9.82 -3.03 6.21
CA GLY A 75 10.98 -2.14 6.06
C GLY A 75 11.95 -2.22 7.24
N VAL A 76 11.44 -2.26 8.47
CA VAL A 76 12.25 -2.42 9.68
C VAL A 76 12.93 -3.80 9.71
N TRP A 77 12.17 -4.87 9.41
CA TRP A 77 12.72 -6.22 9.37
C TRP A 77 13.80 -6.37 8.29
N GLN A 78 13.57 -5.85 7.08
CA GLN A 78 14.56 -5.87 6.00
C GLN A 78 15.83 -5.08 6.37
N THR A 79 15.68 -3.91 7.01
CA THR A 79 16.84 -3.12 7.48
C THR A 79 17.62 -3.86 8.57
N ALA A 80 16.92 -4.56 9.47
CA ALA A 80 17.54 -5.35 10.54
C ALA A 80 18.21 -6.64 10.03
N SER A 81 17.62 -7.31 9.04
CA SER A 81 18.11 -8.59 8.51
C SER A 81 19.18 -8.46 7.42
N PHE A 82 19.09 -7.43 6.57
CA PHE A 82 19.96 -7.27 5.40
C PHE A 82 20.83 -6.01 5.46
N GLY A 83 20.74 -5.24 6.54
CA GLY A 83 21.51 -4.02 6.74
C GLY A 83 20.89 -2.77 6.11
N PHE A 84 21.62 -1.66 6.19
CA PHE A 84 21.11 -0.35 5.78
C PHE A 84 21.04 -0.26 4.25
N SER A 85 19.83 -0.09 3.71
CA SER A 85 19.63 0.16 2.28
C SER A 85 18.47 1.12 2.05
N VAL A 86 18.52 1.86 0.94
CA VAL A 86 17.54 2.91 0.61
C VAL A 86 16.11 2.36 0.44
N PRO A 87 15.87 1.24 -0.28
CA PRO A 87 14.51 0.73 -0.51
C PRO A 87 13.70 0.38 0.76
N PRO A 88 14.22 -0.34 1.77
CA PRO A 88 13.45 -0.67 2.97
C PRO A 88 13.16 0.55 3.86
N ILE A 89 14.03 1.56 3.88
CA ILE A 89 13.79 2.81 4.61
C ILE A 89 12.64 3.58 3.95
N VAL A 90 12.64 3.67 2.62
CA VAL A 90 11.54 4.30 1.87
C VAL A 90 10.22 3.56 2.14
N LEU A 91 10.24 2.23 2.20
CA LEU A 91 9.06 1.43 2.57
C LEU A 91 8.58 1.71 3.99
N ALA A 92 9.49 1.83 4.96
CA ALA A 92 9.14 2.15 6.33
C ALA A 92 8.54 3.56 6.46
N VAL A 93 9.10 4.54 5.76
CA VAL A 93 8.59 5.93 5.77
C VAL A 93 7.24 6.02 5.07
N LEU A 94 7.07 5.40 3.90
CA LEU A 94 5.79 5.34 3.19
C LEU A 94 4.74 4.57 4.01
N GLY A 95 5.15 3.48 4.65
CA GLY A 95 4.32 2.70 5.56
C GLY A 95 3.84 3.53 6.75
N ALA A 96 4.73 4.28 7.40
CA ALA A 96 4.38 5.17 8.50
C ALA A 96 3.45 6.30 8.03
N TYR A 97 3.72 6.85 6.85
CA TYR A 97 2.84 7.84 6.21
C TYR A 97 1.43 7.27 5.97
N PHE A 98 1.31 6.04 5.46
CA PHE A 98 0.01 5.37 5.29
C PHE A 98 -0.61 4.88 6.59
N ALA A 99 0.16 4.58 7.64
CA ALA A 99 -0.39 4.23 8.94
C ALA A 99 -1.03 5.47 9.60
N LEU A 100 -0.33 6.61 9.54
CA LEU A 100 -0.75 7.86 10.15
C LEU A 100 -1.80 8.62 9.33
N ARG A 101 -1.72 8.56 7.99
CA ARG A 101 -2.66 9.25 7.09
C ARG A 101 -3.57 8.32 6.28
N GLY A 102 -3.47 7.01 6.47
CA GLY A 102 -4.24 6.01 5.75
C GLY A 102 -5.72 6.27 5.85
N GLY A 103 -6.29 6.58 4.70
CA GLY A 103 -7.71 6.84 4.50
C GLY A 103 -8.52 5.57 4.71
N GLY A 104 -8.92 5.31 5.95
CA GLY A 104 -10.21 4.67 6.23
C GLY A 104 -11.39 5.56 5.82
N ALA A 105 -11.12 6.83 5.50
CA ALA A 105 -12.11 7.80 5.07
C ALA A 105 -12.69 7.50 3.68
N TRP A 106 -12.01 6.80 2.76
CA TRP A 106 -12.55 6.72 1.39
C TRP A 106 -13.82 5.85 1.27
N ALA A 107 -13.87 4.70 1.94
CA ALA A 107 -15.07 3.87 1.98
C ALA A 107 -16.20 4.51 2.81
N MET A 108 -15.84 5.18 3.92
CA MET A 108 -16.78 5.93 4.75
C MET A 108 -17.32 7.16 4.03
N ASP A 109 -16.49 7.89 3.28
CA ASP A 109 -16.86 9.07 2.49
C ASP A 109 -17.78 8.67 1.33
N ILE A 110 -17.51 7.55 0.65
CA ILE A 110 -18.42 7.04 -0.39
C ILE A 110 -19.76 6.61 0.22
N TYR A 111 -19.75 5.98 1.39
CA TYR A 111 -21.00 5.61 2.08
C TYR A 111 -21.78 6.84 2.55
N VAL A 112 -21.12 7.81 3.16
CA VAL A 112 -21.71 9.07 3.62
C VAL A 112 -22.22 9.89 2.44
N GLN A 113 -21.48 9.99 1.33
CA GLN A 113 -21.95 10.62 0.10
C GLN A 113 -23.21 9.94 -0.44
N LYS A 114 -23.22 8.60 -0.53
CA LYS A 114 -24.42 7.85 -0.96
C LYS A 114 -25.61 8.03 -0.02
N MET A 115 -25.37 8.20 1.29
CA MET A 115 -26.43 8.50 2.25
C MET A 115 -26.95 9.93 2.10
N GLN A 116 -26.05 10.91 1.94
CA GLN A 116 -26.42 12.30 1.69
C GLN A 116 -27.19 12.47 0.38
N ASP A 117 -26.81 11.77 -0.67
CA ASP A 117 -27.50 11.78 -1.97
C ASP A 117 -28.91 11.19 -1.84
N ARG A 118 -29.08 10.10 -1.08
CA ARG A 118 -30.40 9.53 -0.80
C ARG A 118 -31.29 10.47 0.02
N VAL A 119 -30.73 11.18 0.99
CA VAL A 119 -31.47 12.18 1.77
C VAL A 119 -31.87 13.37 0.90
N ARG A 120 -30.97 13.89 0.05
CA ARG A 120 -31.30 14.96 -0.92
C ARG A 120 -32.39 14.55 -1.89
N GLN A 121 -32.34 13.34 -2.44
CA GLN A 121 -33.40 12.85 -3.33
C GLN A 121 -34.74 12.72 -2.61
N LYS A 122 -34.77 12.29 -1.34
CA LYS A 122 -36.00 12.27 -0.55
C LYS A 122 -36.57 13.67 -0.29
N ALA A 123 -35.70 14.66 -0.05
CA ALA A 123 -36.13 16.05 0.17
C ALA A 123 -36.66 16.75 -1.09
N LEU A 124 -36.23 16.32 -2.29
CA LEU A 124 -36.73 16.85 -3.56
C LEU A 124 -38.03 16.18 -4.04
N ASN A 125 -38.30 14.96 -3.57
CA ASN A 125 -39.47 14.17 -3.95
C ASN A 125 -40.59 14.17 -2.89
N SER A 126 -40.47 14.99 -1.84
CA SER A 126 -41.49 15.24 -0.81
C SER A 126 -42.00 16.66 -0.91
#